data_AF-A0A7Y3GZ18-F1
#
_entry.id   AF-A0A7Y3GZ18-F1
#
_cell.length_a   1.000
_cell.length_b   1.000
_cell.length_c   1.000
_cell.angle_alpha   90.00
_cell.angle_beta   90.00
_cell.angle_gamma   90.00
#
_symmetry.space_group_name_H-M   'P 1'
#
loop_
_entity.id
_entity.type
_entity.pdbx_description
1 polymer ?
#
loop_
_entity_poly.entity_id
_entity_poly.type
_entity_poly.pdbx_seq_one_letter_code
_entity_poly.pdbx_strand_id
1 'polypeptide(L)'
;VMTGTHPEYDSRAMMEAFQAYKAGGGRLMYMGGNGFYWKVDYNDEFPGAIEMRRAEDGSRGWLAEPGEYYNAWSGELSGLWCRNGIPPQAIGGTGFAAQGFDSSTHYRRTAASFDPRASFIFEGVGDDEVIGDFGAMGGGAAGWEVDRADHHLGTPPHALLVAEATDFSSGYVWVAEEHRHAHPAITGETCPHVRCDMVFFETPKGGAVFSTSSIAWSGALAFADYDNNVSRITENVVRRFLDPKPF
;
A
#
# COMPACT_ATOMS: atom_id res chain seq x y z
N VAL A 1 -4.26 -11.60 8.88
CA VAL A 1 -2.98 -10.87 9.11
C VAL A 1 -3.21 -9.41 8.76
N MET A 2 -2.67 -8.49 9.56
CA MET A 2 -2.75 -7.05 9.34
C MET A 2 -1.33 -6.47 9.39
N THR A 3 -0.99 -5.59 8.45
CA THR A 3 0.31 -4.89 8.46
C THR A 3 0.31 -3.73 9.44
N GLY A 4 1.50 -3.19 9.73
CA GLY A 4 1.62 -1.84 10.26
C GLY A 4 1.29 -0.76 9.23
N THR A 5 1.54 0.48 9.60
CA THR A 5 1.24 1.67 8.80
C THR A 5 2.25 1.92 7.67
N HIS A 6 3.47 1.38 7.81
CA HIS A 6 4.56 1.60 6.88
C HIS A 6 5.54 0.41 6.84
N PRO A 7 5.13 -0.75 6.29
CA PRO A 7 5.97 -1.94 6.17
C PRO A 7 6.92 -1.83 4.96
N GLU A 8 7.81 -0.84 4.92
CA GLU A 8 8.63 -0.50 3.74
C GLU A 8 9.73 -1.54 3.40
N TYR A 9 10.21 -2.28 4.41
CA TYR A 9 11.40 -3.14 4.32
C TYR A 9 11.04 -4.60 4.58
N ASP A 10 11.20 -5.46 3.57
CA ASP A 10 10.88 -6.88 3.67
C ASP A 10 12.00 -7.75 3.05
N SER A 11 12.24 -8.92 3.64
CA SER A 11 13.13 -9.94 3.07
C SER A 11 12.41 -10.87 2.11
N ARG A 12 13.18 -11.62 1.30
CA ARG A 12 12.60 -12.61 0.39
C ARG A 12 11.69 -13.60 1.10
N ALA A 13 12.15 -14.14 2.23
CA ALA A 13 11.36 -15.09 3.01
C ALA A 13 10.03 -14.48 3.49
N MET A 14 10.02 -13.19 3.87
CA MET A 14 8.79 -12.49 4.26
C MET A 14 7.86 -12.30 3.06
N MET A 15 8.38 -11.85 1.91
CA MET A 15 7.61 -11.69 0.67
C MET A 15 6.98 -13.01 0.21
N GLU A 16 7.75 -14.09 0.21
CA GLU A 16 7.28 -15.44 -0.12
C GLU A 16 6.22 -15.94 0.89
N ALA A 17 6.39 -15.63 2.18
CA ALA A 17 5.41 -15.98 3.20
C ALA A 17 4.06 -15.28 2.98
N PHE A 18 4.05 -14.00 2.60
CA PHE A 18 2.81 -13.30 2.24
C PHE A 18 2.11 -13.94 1.03
N GLN A 19 2.88 -14.29 -0.02
CA GLN A 19 2.33 -14.96 -1.19
C GLN A 19 1.76 -16.34 -0.85
N ALA A 20 2.52 -17.15 -0.11
CA ALA A 20 2.09 -18.48 0.32
C ALA A 20 0.86 -18.42 1.22
N TYR A 21 0.80 -17.45 2.15
CA TYR A 21 -0.35 -17.22 3.02
C TYR A 21 -1.60 -16.90 2.20
N LYS A 22 -1.53 -15.96 1.24
CA LYS A 22 -2.66 -15.64 0.35
C LYS A 22 -3.10 -16.82 -0.53
N ALA A 23 -2.14 -17.57 -1.09
CA ALA A 23 -2.42 -18.76 -1.90
C ALA A 23 -3.00 -19.93 -1.07
N GLY A 24 -2.76 -19.91 0.24
CA GLY A 24 -3.29 -20.84 1.22
C GLY A 24 -4.72 -20.54 1.70
N GLY A 25 -5.37 -19.47 1.21
CA GLY A 25 -6.67 -19.00 1.71
C GLY A 25 -6.55 -17.97 2.83
N GLY A 26 -5.35 -17.46 3.07
CA GLY A 26 -5.09 -16.40 4.04
C GLY A 26 -5.76 -15.08 3.65
N ARG A 27 -6.08 -14.29 4.67
CA ARG A 27 -6.69 -12.96 4.54
C ARG A 27 -5.76 -11.87 5.05
N LEU A 28 -5.42 -10.91 4.19
CA LEU A 28 -4.43 -9.86 4.45
C LEU A 28 -5.08 -8.47 4.42
N MET A 29 -4.91 -7.71 5.50
CA MET A 29 -5.22 -6.29 5.55
C MET A 29 -3.92 -5.50 5.45
N TYR A 30 -3.70 -4.81 4.34
CA TYR A 30 -2.59 -3.87 4.16
C TYR A 30 -3.06 -2.47 4.56
N MET A 31 -2.66 -2.04 5.75
CA MET A 31 -3.20 -0.86 6.44
C MET A 31 -2.29 0.37 6.36
N GLY A 32 -1.40 0.39 5.37
CA GLY A 32 -0.33 1.37 5.24
C GLY A 32 -0.12 1.84 3.81
N GLY A 33 0.94 2.62 3.63
CA GLY A 33 1.49 3.05 2.34
C GLY A 33 2.98 2.73 2.24
N ASN A 34 3.49 2.71 1.02
CA ASN A 34 4.87 2.37 0.66
C ASN A 34 5.37 1.09 1.33
N GLY A 35 4.53 0.06 1.27
CA GLY A 35 4.84 -1.27 1.79
C GLY A 35 5.60 -2.11 0.77
N PHE A 36 6.42 -3.03 1.25
CA PHE A 36 7.12 -4.02 0.43
C PHE A 36 8.03 -3.38 -0.62
N TYR A 37 8.60 -2.22 -0.33
CA TYR A 37 9.31 -1.39 -1.30
C TYR A 37 10.77 -1.80 -1.44
N TRP A 38 11.50 -1.82 -0.31
CA TRP A 38 12.91 -2.19 -0.26
C TRP A 38 13.11 -3.66 0.11
N LYS A 39 13.97 -4.31 -0.66
CA LYS A 39 14.52 -5.60 -0.31
C LYS A 39 15.59 -5.46 0.76
N VAL A 40 15.45 -6.24 1.82
CA VAL A 40 16.44 -6.34 2.90
C VAL A 40 16.83 -7.80 3.16
N ASP A 41 18.02 -8.00 3.72
CA ASP A 41 18.50 -9.30 4.15
C ASP A 41 18.81 -9.34 5.64
N TYR A 42 18.74 -10.54 6.19
CA TYR A 42 19.06 -10.87 7.58
C TYR A 42 20.16 -11.93 7.61
N ASN A 43 20.90 -12.02 8.71
CA ASN A 43 21.98 -12.98 8.88
C ASN A 43 22.04 -13.52 10.31
N ASP A 44 22.05 -14.85 10.46
CA ASP A 44 22.05 -15.54 11.76
C ASP A 44 23.37 -15.37 12.54
N GLU A 45 24.49 -15.10 11.86
CA GLU A 45 25.77 -14.76 12.50
C GLU A 45 25.76 -13.35 13.10
N PHE A 46 24.88 -12.46 12.61
CA PHE A 46 24.72 -11.07 13.07
C PHE A 46 23.26 -10.80 13.49
N PRO A 47 22.77 -11.46 14.56
CA PRO A 47 21.38 -11.33 14.96
C PRO A 47 21.03 -9.88 15.32
N GLY A 48 19.96 -9.37 14.73
CA GLY A 48 19.49 -7.99 14.90
C GLY A 48 20.05 -6.99 13.89
N ALA A 49 20.97 -7.39 13.02
CA ALA A 49 21.42 -6.58 11.90
C ALA A 49 20.53 -6.81 10.66
N ILE A 50 20.36 -5.75 9.87
CA ILE A 50 19.63 -5.76 8.59
C ILE A 50 20.57 -5.20 7.53
N GLU A 51 20.75 -5.93 6.43
CA GLU A 51 21.49 -5.44 5.27
C GLU A 51 20.50 -4.89 4.24
N MET A 52 20.82 -3.71 3.71
CA MET A 52 20.12 -3.13 2.59
C MET A 52 21.08 -2.24 1.79
N ARG A 53 21.03 -2.38 0.47
CA ARG A 53 21.64 -1.45 -0.46
C ARG A 53 20.56 -0.80 -1.32
N ARG A 54 20.51 0.53 -1.36
CA ARG A 54 19.57 1.28 -2.23
C ARG A 54 20.07 1.30 -3.68
N ALA A 55 20.01 0.12 -4.30
CA ALA A 55 20.55 -0.17 -5.62
C ALA A 55 19.71 0.47 -6.74
N GLU A 56 20.42 1.08 -7.70
CA GLU A 56 20.01 1.62 -9.02
C GLU A 56 18.86 2.64 -9.06
N ASP A 57 17.76 2.42 -8.35
CA ASP A 57 16.47 3.09 -8.58
C ASP A 57 15.72 3.43 -7.28
N GLY A 58 14.60 4.15 -7.40
CA GLY A 58 13.67 4.45 -6.30
C GLY A 58 13.92 5.77 -5.57
N SER A 59 13.00 6.10 -4.65
CA SER A 59 13.10 7.22 -3.72
C SER A 59 14.19 6.97 -2.68
N ARG A 60 15.37 7.56 -2.84
CA ARG A 60 16.58 7.22 -2.07
C ARG A 60 17.15 8.40 -1.30
N GLY A 61 17.48 8.19 -0.03
CA GLY A 61 18.25 9.17 0.75
C GLY A 61 19.76 9.16 0.46
N TRP A 62 20.28 8.09 -0.18
CA TRP A 62 21.68 7.91 -0.52
C TRP A 62 21.81 6.89 -1.67
N LEU A 63 22.93 6.95 -2.39
CA LEU A 63 23.23 6.07 -3.52
C LEU A 63 24.29 5.05 -3.11
N ALA A 64 24.08 3.79 -3.47
CA ALA A 64 25.15 2.79 -3.40
C ALA A 64 26.19 3.06 -4.50
N GLU A 65 27.46 2.73 -4.25
CA GLU A 65 28.53 2.89 -5.23
C GLU A 65 28.33 1.98 -6.45
N PRO A 66 28.82 2.37 -7.65
CA PRO A 66 28.73 1.54 -8.85
C PRO A 66 29.34 0.15 -8.63
N GLY A 67 28.59 -0.90 -8.95
CA GLY A 67 29.02 -2.29 -8.79
C GLY A 67 28.77 -2.87 -7.39
N GLU A 68 28.31 -2.08 -6.41
CA GLU A 68 28.07 -2.51 -5.03
C GLU A 68 26.59 -2.73 -4.71
N TYR A 69 25.80 -3.18 -5.70
CA TYR A 69 24.34 -3.29 -5.60
C TYR A 69 23.83 -4.61 -5.04
N TYR A 70 24.70 -5.61 -4.91
CA TYR A 70 24.34 -6.94 -4.41
C TYR A 70 24.57 -6.99 -2.90
N ASN A 71 23.58 -7.49 -2.17
CA ASN A 71 23.73 -7.72 -0.74
C ASN A 71 24.81 -8.78 -0.50
N ALA A 72 25.68 -8.55 0.48
CA ALA A 72 26.79 -9.43 0.80
C ALA A 72 26.30 -10.76 1.41
N TRP A 73 25.20 -10.74 2.16
CA TRP A 73 24.70 -11.95 2.82
C TRP A 73 23.95 -12.90 1.89
N SER A 74 23.10 -12.39 1.01
CA SER A 74 22.35 -13.23 0.05
C SER A 74 23.07 -13.43 -1.28
N GLY A 75 24.00 -12.54 -1.64
CA GLY A 75 24.59 -12.48 -2.98
C GLY A 75 23.60 -12.01 -4.06
N GLU A 76 22.41 -11.56 -3.67
CA GLU A 76 21.36 -11.17 -4.60
C GLU A 76 21.33 -9.65 -4.82
N LEU A 77 20.75 -9.24 -5.95
CA LEU A 77 20.52 -7.82 -6.23
C LEU A 77 19.63 -7.22 -5.12
N SER A 78 20.06 -6.11 -4.53
CA SER A 78 19.28 -5.35 -3.56
C SER A 78 18.37 -4.34 -4.26
N GLY A 79 17.87 -3.35 -3.53
CA GLY A 79 17.08 -2.25 -4.07
C GLY A 79 15.60 -2.58 -4.04
N LEU A 80 14.88 -2.17 -5.09
CA LEU A 80 13.43 -2.29 -5.12
C LEU A 80 12.97 -3.73 -5.38
N TRP A 81 11.91 -4.14 -4.70
CA TRP A 81 11.26 -5.42 -4.96
C TRP A 81 10.68 -5.52 -6.37
N CYS A 82 10.21 -4.41 -6.95
CA CYS A 82 9.75 -4.37 -8.33
C CYS A 82 10.87 -4.69 -9.35
N ARG A 83 12.12 -4.29 -9.06
CA ARG A 83 13.31 -4.62 -9.88
C ARG A 83 13.79 -6.05 -9.65
N ASN A 84 13.37 -6.67 -8.54
CA ASN A 84 13.56 -8.08 -8.24
C ASN A 84 12.41 -8.98 -8.75
N GLY A 85 11.47 -8.45 -9.52
CA GLY A 85 10.37 -9.20 -10.12
C GLY A 85 9.20 -9.51 -9.18
N ILE A 86 9.17 -8.91 -7.98
CA ILE A 86 8.07 -9.07 -7.01
C ILE A 86 7.52 -7.70 -6.62
N PRO A 87 6.86 -6.97 -7.53
CA PRO A 87 6.30 -5.65 -7.23
C PRO A 87 5.30 -5.67 -6.05
N PRO A 88 5.20 -4.61 -5.24
CA PRO A 88 4.28 -4.53 -4.09
C PRO A 88 2.82 -4.82 -4.44
N GLN A 89 2.38 -4.44 -5.64
CA GLN A 89 1.03 -4.69 -6.14
C GLN A 89 0.71 -6.20 -6.20
N ALA A 90 1.71 -7.07 -6.40
CA ALA A 90 1.52 -8.52 -6.35
C ALA A 90 1.28 -9.03 -4.92
N ILE A 91 1.63 -8.25 -3.88
CA ILE A 91 1.43 -8.56 -2.46
C ILE A 91 0.13 -7.92 -1.95
N GLY A 92 0.09 -6.59 -1.92
CA GLY A 92 -1.04 -5.81 -1.37
C GLY A 92 -2.11 -5.45 -2.40
N GLY A 93 -1.92 -5.70 -3.70
CA GLY A 93 -2.82 -5.17 -4.74
C GLY A 93 -2.54 -3.73 -5.13
N THR A 94 -1.79 -2.98 -4.31
CA THR A 94 -1.32 -1.63 -4.57
C THR A 94 0.17 -1.53 -4.25
N GLY A 95 0.84 -0.50 -4.79
CA GLY A 95 2.23 -0.20 -4.51
C GLY A 95 2.54 1.28 -4.62
N PHE A 96 3.68 1.68 -4.05
CA PHE A 96 4.07 3.08 -3.85
C PHE A 96 3.93 3.92 -5.11
N ALA A 97 3.16 5.01 -4.99
CA ALA A 97 2.81 5.88 -6.10
C ALA A 97 3.28 7.30 -5.88
N ALA A 98 3.17 7.83 -4.67
CA ALA A 98 3.60 9.20 -4.38
C ALA A 98 3.84 9.43 -2.89
N GLN A 99 4.65 10.45 -2.58
CA GLN A 99 4.85 10.93 -1.21
C GLN A 99 4.71 12.44 -1.14
N GLY A 100 4.23 12.92 0.00
CA GLY A 100 4.08 14.34 0.34
C GLY A 100 3.71 14.48 1.81
N PHE A 101 4.30 15.45 2.51
CA PHE A 101 4.22 15.54 3.98
C PHE A 101 3.60 16.87 4.47
N ASP A 102 3.00 17.65 3.57
CA ASP A 102 2.38 18.93 3.87
C ASP A 102 0.93 18.77 4.38
N SER A 103 0.13 17.93 3.73
CA SER A 103 -1.25 17.62 4.13
C SER A 103 -1.64 16.20 3.77
N SER A 104 -2.78 15.74 4.28
CA SER A 104 -3.44 14.50 3.87
C SER A 104 -4.88 14.83 3.49
N THR A 105 -5.49 13.99 2.67
CA THR A 105 -6.82 14.20 2.11
C THR A 105 -7.73 13.00 2.41
N HIS A 106 -8.87 12.93 1.72
CA HIS A 106 -9.94 11.97 1.90
C HIS A 106 -10.09 11.04 0.70
N TYR A 107 -10.80 9.93 0.91
CA TYR A 107 -11.24 9.06 -0.16
C TYR A 107 -12.68 9.37 -0.58
N ARG A 108 -12.99 9.05 -1.82
CA ARG A 108 -14.35 8.92 -2.35
C ARG A 108 -14.57 7.51 -2.86
N ARG A 109 -15.75 6.96 -2.60
CA ARG A 109 -16.14 5.65 -3.12
C ARG A 109 -16.18 5.69 -4.65
N THR A 110 -15.73 4.62 -5.29
CA THR A 110 -15.93 4.43 -6.74
C THR A 110 -17.20 3.61 -7.00
N ALA A 111 -17.56 3.46 -8.28
CA ALA A 111 -18.61 2.55 -8.70
C ALA A 111 -18.37 1.08 -8.27
N ALA A 112 -17.12 0.64 -8.14
CA ALA A 112 -16.80 -0.73 -7.73
C ALA A 112 -17.09 -1.00 -6.25
N SER A 113 -17.27 0.04 -5.42
CA SER A 113 -17.69 -0.12 -4.01
C SER A 113 -19.07 -0.73 -3.84
N PHE A 114 -19.91 -0.66 -4.88
CA PHE A 114 -21.27 -1.17 -4.90
C PHE A 114 -21.37 -2.61 -5.41
N ASP A 115 -20.25 -3.21 -5.84
CA ASP A 115 -20.20 -4.64 -6.17
C ASP A 115 -20.56 -5.46 -4.92
N PRO A 116 -21.49 -6.42 -5.00
CA PRO A 116 -21.86 -7.28 -3.87
C PRO A 116 -20.68 -8.00 -3.21
N ARG A 117 -19.56 -8.18 -3.92
CA ARG A 117 -18.30 -8.74 -3.40
C ARG A 117 -17.65 -7.85 -2.35
N ALA A 118 -17.80 -6.53 -2.47
CA ALA A 118 -17.14 -5.52 -1.66
C ALA A 118 -18.10 -4.66 -0.82
N SER A 119 -19.42 -4.78 -1.01
CA SER A 119 -20.41 -3.95 -0.33
C SER A 119 -20.32 -4.00 1.20
N PHE A 120 -19.89 -5.13 1.76
CA PHE A 120 -19.67 -5.30 3.20
C PHE A 120 -18.69 -4.27 3.79
N ILE A 121 -17.73 -3.79 2.99
CA ILE A 121 -16.69 -2.82 3.42
C ILE A 121 -17.34 -1.52 3.88
N PHE A 122 -18.42 -1.09 3.20
CA PHE A 122 -19.07 0.20 3.38
C PHE A 122 -20.40 0.10 4.13
N GLU A 123 -20.68 -1.00 4.82
CA GLU A 123 -21.86 -1.10 5.69
C GLU A 123 -21.87 0.03 6.72
N GLY A 124 -22.92 0.86 6.68
CA GLY A 124 -23.07 2.04 7.55
C GLY A 124 -22.25 3.26 7.11
N VAL A 125 -21.73 3.29 5.88
CA VAL A 125 -21.09 4.47 5.25
C VAL A 125 -21.97 4.92 4.09
N GLY A 126 -22.26 6.22 4.01
CA GLY A 126 -23.09 6.78 2.94
C GLY A 126 -22.49 6.61 1.54
N ASP A 127 -23.33 6.68 0.52
CA ASP A 127 -22.91 6.50 -0.88
C ASP A 127 -22.02 7.65 -1.38
N ASP A 128 -22.37 8.88 -1.02
CA ASP A 128 -21.61 10.10 -1.33
C ASP A 128 -20.79 10.60 -0.14
N GLU A 129 -20.66 9.80 0.92
CA GLU A 129 -19.94 10.19 2.13
C GLU A 129 -18.44 10.30 1.86
N VAL A 130 -17.84 11.41 2.30
CA VAL A 130 -16.39 11.61 2.26
C VAL A 130 -15.73 10.77 3.34
N ILE A 131 -14.78 9.92 2.95
CA ILE A 131 -14.13 8.98 3.86
C ILE A 131 -12.81 9.56 4.34
N GLY A 132 -12.70 9.77 5.65
CA GLY A 132 -11.45 10.19 6.28
C GLY A 132 -10.99 11.61 5.94
N ASP A 133 -11.89 12.59 5.82
CA ASP A 133 -11.55 14.03 5.81
C ASP A 133 -11.27 14.54 7.25
N PHE A 134 -10.48 13.75 7.97
CA PHE A 134 -10.04 13.98 9.33
C PHE A 134 -8.87 13.02 9.62
N GLY A 135 -8.00 13.40 10.55
CA GLY A 135 -6.91 12.54 10.99
C GLY A 135 -5.78 13.31 11.65
N ALA A 136 -5.05 12.65 12.55
CA ALA A 136 -3.91 13.25 13.23
C ALA A 136 -2.71 13.48 12.28
N MET A 137 -2.62 12.72 11.18
CA MET A 137 -1.57 12.83 10.18
C MET A 137 -2.07 13.68 9.01
N GLY A 138 -1.65 14.95 8.95
CA GLY A 138 -1.95 15.83 7.82
C GLY A 138 -3.42 16.24 7.65
N GLY A 139 -4.32 15.87 8.56
CA GLY A 139 -5.73 16.26 8.53
C GLY A 139 -6.66 15.32 7.76
N GLY A 140 -6.17 14.20 7.23
CA GLY A 140 -6.96 13.24 6.46
C GLY A 140 -6.43 11.81 6.55
N ALA A 141 -7.16 10.84 6.01
CA ALA A 141 -6.82 9.43 6.03
C ALA A 141 -6.00 8.95 4.82
N ALA A 142 -5.90 9.76 3.75
CA ALA A 142 -5.09 9.48 2.57
C ALA A 142 -3.87 10.41 2.53
N GLY A 143 -2.66 9.92 2.79
CA GLY A 143 -1.48 10.75 2.69
C GLY A 143 -0.22 10.24 3.35
N TRP A 144 0.77 11.14 3.43
CA TRP A 144 2.18 10.92 3.72
C TRP A 144 2.87 10.14 2.61
N GLU A 145 2.53 8.86 2.49
CA GLU A 145 2.91 8.03 1.35
C GLU A 145 1.71 7.21 0.93
N VAL A 146 1.46 7.20 -0.37
CA VAL A 146 0.25 6.64 -0.96
C VAL A 146 0.58 5.66 -2.07
N ASP A 147 -0.22 4.60 -2.12
CA ASP A 147 -0.07 3.51 -3.08
C ASP A 147 -1.22 3.51 -4.07
N ARG A 148 -0.96 3.00 -5.27
CA ARG A 148 -1.97 2.85 -6.32
C ARG A 148 -2.04 1.42 -6.88
N ALA A 149 -3.20 1.09 -7.43
CA ALA A 149 -3.40 -0.11 -8.24
C ALA A 149 -2.74 0.05 -9.62
N ASP A 150 -2.09 -1.01 -10.10
CA ASP A 150 -1.51 -1.07 -11.44
C ASP A 150 -1.39 -2.53 -11.92
N HIS A 151 -2.20 -2.90 -12.92
CA HIS A 151 -2.20 -4.26 -13.47
C HIS A 151 -0.88 -4.62 -14.16
N HIS A 152 -0.13 -3.65 -14.69
CA HIS A 152 1.17 -3.91 -15.29
C HIS A 152 2.23 -4.25 -14.22
N LEU A 153 1.98 -3.85 -12.97
CA LEU A 153 2.82 -4.16 -11.82
C LEU A 153 2.25 -5.29 -10.97
N GLY A 154 1.22 -6.01 -11.44
CA GLY A 154 0.76 -7.23 -10.78
C GLY A 154 -0.46 -7.08 -9.88
N THR A 155 -1.16 -5.94 -9.88
CA THR A 155 -2.52 -5.88 -9.31
C THR A 155 -3.40 -6.91 -10.03
N PRO A 156 -4.09 -7.82 -9.33
CA PRO A 156 -4.91 -8.85 -9.97
C PRO A 156 -6.00 -8.27 -10.89
N PRO A 157 -6.29 -8.89 -12.06
CA PRO A 157 -7.28 -8.35 -13.00
C PRO A 157 -8.71 -8.23 -12.46
N HIS A 158 -9.06 -9.01 -11.44
CA HIS A 158 -10.38 -9.00 -10.79
C HIS A 158 -10.45 -8.09 -9.56
N ALA A 159 -9.39 -7.34 -9.27
CA ALA A 159 -9.35 -6.43 -8.13
C ALA A 159 -10.30 -5.25 -8.31
N LEU A 160 -10.98 -4.90 -7.22
CA LEU A 160 -11.91 -3.78 -7.15
C LEU A 160 -11.21 -2.59 -6.52
N LEU A 161 -11.06 -1.50 -7.27
CA LEU A 161 -10.70 -0.18 -6.75
C LEU A 161 -11.95 0.39 -6.08
N VAL A 162 -12.13 0.21 -4.78
CA VAL A 162 -13.40 0.51 -4.08
C VAL A 162 -13.50 1.96 -3.62
N ALA A 163 -12.38 2.64 -3.39
CA ALA A 163 -12.35 4.07 -3.13
C ALA A 163 -11.03 4.67 -3.63
N GLU A 164 -11.01 5.96 -3.93
CA GLU A 164 -9.81 6.66 -4.39
C GLU A 164 -9.69 8.03 -3.73
N ALA A 165 -8.45 8.48 -3.53
CA ALA A 165 -8.13 9.84 -3.17
C ALA A 165 -7.26 10.47 -4.27
N THR A 166 -7.63 11.66 -4.73
CA THR A 166 -6.95 12.36 -5.84
C THR A 166 -6.64 13.82 -5.55
N ASP A 167 -7.17 14.37 -4.45
CA ASP A 167 -7.10 15.80 -4.11
C ASP A 167 -5.77 16.15 -3.41
N PHE A 168 -4.65 15.73 -4.00
CA PHE A 168 -3.30 15.95 -3.47
C PHE A 168 -2.72 17.30 -3.94
N SER A 169 -1.99 17.97 -3.04
CA SER A 169 -1.30 19.22 -3.34
C SER A 169 -0.11 19.02 -4.29
N SER A 170 0.44 20.13 -4.77
CA SER A 170 1.74 20.14 -5.45
C SER A 170 2.92 19.63 -4.59
N GLY A 171 2.75 19.48 -3.27
CA GLY A 171 3.73 18.89 -2.36
C GLY A 171 3.88 17.37 -2.50
N TYR A 172 2.87 16.69 -3.07
CA TYR A 172 2.97 15.27 -3.40
C TYR A 172 3.67 15.08 -4.74
N VAL A 173 4.66 14.19 -4.77
CA VAL A 173 5.47 13.94 -5.97
C VAL A 173 5.39 12.46 -6.35
N TRP A 174 5.19 12.21 -7.65
CA TRP A 174 5.19 10.88 -8.25
C TRP A 174 6.55 10.21 -8.10
N VAL A 175 6.53 8.90 -7.84
CA VAL A 175 7.74 8.09 -7.59
C VAL A 175 8.73 8.07 -8.77
N ALA A 176 10.02 8.08 -8.44
CA ALA A 176 11.10 8.27 -9.41
C ALA A 176 11.27 7.06 -10.36
N GLU A 177 11.04 5.85 -9.88
CA GLU A 177 11.22 4.58 -10.61
C GLU A 177 10.20 4.36 -11.73
N GLU A 178 9.12 5.14 -11.74
CA GLU A 178 8.11 5.11 -12.80
C GLU A 178 8.18 6.33 -13.72
N HIS A 179 8.86 7.39 -13.28
CA HIS A 179 9.12 8.59 -14.04
C HIS A 179 10.26 8.36 -15.05
N ARG A 180 9.91 7.92 -16.27
CA ARG A 180 10.90 7.53 -17.29
C ARG A 180 11.63 8.69 -17.98
N HIS A 181 11.04 9.89 -17.99
CA HIS A 181 11.61 11.07 -18.66
C HIS A 181 11.24 12.36 -17.96
N ALA A 182 12.24 13.19 -17.68
CA ALA A 182 12.11 14.49 -17.02
C ALA A 182 11.00 15.36 -17.61
N HIS A 183 9.97 15.67 -16.81
CA HIS A 183 8.92 16.63 -17.15
C HIS A 183 8.32 17.26 -15.88
N PRO A 184 7.70 18.45 -15.97
CA PRO A 184 7.18 19.14 -14.79
C PRO A 184 5.84 18.58 -14.25
N ALA A 185 5.10 17.80 -15.04
CA ALA A 185 3.78 17.27 -14.67
C ALA A 185 3.84 16.02 -13.74
N ILE A 186 4.55 16.12 -12.62
CA ILE A 186 4.83 15.00 -11.68
C ILE A 186 4.23 15.22 -10.28
N THR A 187 3.42 16.26 -10.09
CA THR A 187 2.89 16.62 -8.78
C THR A 187 1.43 16.19 -8.60
N GLY A 188 0.89 16.22 -7.37
CA GLY A 188 -0.52 15.92 -7.09
C GLY A 188 -1.51 16.69 -7.95
N GLU A 189 -1.22 17.95 -8.25
CA GLU A 189 -2.08 18.81 -9.07
C GLU A 189 -2.01 18.50 -10.58
N THR A 190 -0.96 17.82 -11.03
CA THR A 190 -0.62 17.72 -12.47
C THR A 190 -0.45 16.30 -12.98
N CYS A 191 -0.37 15.31 -12.09
CA CYS A 191 -0.03 13.94 -12.41
C CYS A 191 -1.13 12.97 -11.94
N PRO A 192 -1.84 12.26 -12.84
CA PRO A 192 -2.91 11.32 -12.47
C PRO A 192 -2.39 10.05 -11.76
N HIS A 193 -1.07 9.86 -11.69
CA HIS A 193 -0.45 8.77 -10.94
C HIS A 193 -0.27 9.11 -9.45
N VAL A 194 -0.37 10.39 -9.08
CA VAL A 194 -0.37 10.83 -7.68
C VAL A 194 -1.79 10.68 -7.14
N ARG A 195 -2.10 9.46 -6.70
CA ARG A 195 -3.39 9.10 -6.11
C ARG A 195 -3.22 7.97 -5.11
N CYS A 196 -4.23 7.77 -4.27
CA CYS A 196 -4.29 6.69 -3.30
C CYS A 196 -5.49 5.79 -3.59
N ASP A 197 -5.23 4.51 -3.86
CA ASP A 197 -6.25 3.56 -4.30
C ASP A 197 -6.61 2.57 -3.18
N MET A 198 -7.83 2.60 -2.66
CA MET A 198 -8.33 1.58 -1.74
C MET A 198 -8.82 0.37 -2.55
N VAL A 199 -8.25 -0.81 -2.30
CA VAL A 199 -8.45 -2.00 -3.14
C VAL A 199 -8.93 -3.21 -2.35
N PHE A 200 -9.81 -4.00 -2.95
CA PHE A 200 -10.23 -5.31 -2.46
C PHE A 200 -10.17 -6.38 -3.56
N PHE A 201 -9.72 -7.58 -3.22
CA PHE A 201 -9.83 -8.75 -4.10
C PHE A 201 -9.76 -10.07 -3.33
N GLU A 202 -10.40 -11.11 -3.87
CA GLU A 202 -10.35 -12.47 -3.36
C GLU A 202 -9.10 -13.20 -3.85
N THR A 203 -8.64 -14.18 -3.08
CA THR A 203 -7.52 -15.06 -3.43
C THR A 203 -7.96 -16.52 -3.40
N PRO A 204 -7.17 -17.46 -3.97
CA PRO A 204 -7.53 -18.87 -3.97
C PRO A 204 -7.86 -19.40 -2.58
N LYS A 205 -8.69 -20.45 -2.53
CA LYS A 205 -9.09 -21.15 -1.29
C LYS A 205 -9.87 -20.25 -0.30
N GLY A 206 -10.56 -19.23 -0.79
CA GLY A 206 -11.45 -18.39 0.02
C GLY A 206 -10.73 -17.32 0.84
N GLY A 207 -9.51 -16.96 0.45
CA GLY A 207 -8.77 -15.84 1.02
C GLY A 207 -9.15 -14.51 0.37
N ALA A 208 -8.58 -13.42 0.88
CA ALA A 208 -8.84 -12.08 0.37
C ALA A 208 -7.74 -11.09 0.79
N VAL A 209 -7.64 -9.99 0.07
CA VAL A 209 -6.79 -8.85 0.41
C VAL A 209 -7.63 -7.59 0.41
N PHE A 210 -7.42 -6.75 1.42
CA PHE A 210 -7.95 -5.40 1.51
C PHE A 210 -6.80 -4.44 1.80
N SER A 211 -6.75 -3.33 1.07
CA SER A 211 -5.65 -2.36 1.14
C SER A 211 -6.18 -0.94 1.24
N THR A 212 -5.74 -0.22 2.26
CA THR A 212 -6.05 1.21 2.44
C THR A 212 -5.10 2.09 1.64
N SER A 213 -3.86 1.61 1.41
CA SER A 213 -2.87 2.24 0.53
C SER A 213 -2.35 3.60 1.00
N SER A 214 -2.46 3.90 2.30
CA SER A 214 -2.06 5.18 2.89
C SER A 214 -1.44 4.96 4.27
N ILE A 215 -0.28 5.58 4.52
CA ILE A 215 0.29 5.67 5.87
C ILE A 215 -0.68 6.39 6.81
N ALA A 216 -1.32 7.46 6.34
CA ALA A 216 -2.17 8.32 7.16
C ALA A 216 -3.44 7.63 7.70
N TRP A 217 -3.84 6.47 7.13
CA TRP A 217 -5.10 5.77 7.48
C TRP A 217 -5.25 5.53 8.98
N SER A 218 -4.21 5.00 9.62
CA SER A 218 -4.26 4.70 11.06
C SER A 218 -4.42 5.95 11.92
N GLY A 219 -3.94 7.10 11.44
CA GLY A 219 -4.04 8.40 12.11
C GLY A 219 -5.47 8.93 12.16
N ALA A 220 -6.38 8.38 11.37
CA ALA A 220 -7.79 8.76 11.34
C ALA A 220 -8.70 7.83 12.17
N LEU A 221 -8.21 6.67 12.62
CA LEU A 221 -9.01 5.68 13.37
C LEU A 221 -9.59 6.27 14.66
N ALA A 222 -8.76 6.86 15.52
CA ALA A 222 -9.16 7.33 16.85
C ALA A 222 -9.90 8.67 16.85
N PHE A 223 -10.19 9.25 15.67
CA PHE A 223 -10.92 10.51 15.58
C PHE A 223 -12.36 10.36 16.09
N ALA A 224 -12.90 11.41 16.72
CA ALA A 224 -14.26 11.42 17.27
C ALA A 224 -14.61 10.18 18.12
N ASP A 225 -13.71 9.78 19.02
CA ASP A 225 -13.86 8.60 19.89
C ASP A 225 -14.19 7.31 19.11
N TYR A 226 -13.56 7.14 17.95
CA TYR A 226 -13.75 6.03 17.01
C TYR A 226 -15.12 5.98 16.30
N ASP A 227 -16.00 6.95 16.51
CA ASP A 227 -17.26 7.06 15.77
C ASP A 227 -17.05 7.81 14.45
N ASN A 228 -16.44 7.13 13.49
CA ASN A 228 -16.13 7.69 12.18
C ASN A 228 -16.06 6.60 11.09
N ASN A 229 -16.07 7.02 9.82
CA ASN A 229 -16.11 6.09 8.69
C ASN A 229 -14.82 5.27 8.51
N VAL A 230 -13.64 5.79 8.86
CA VAL A 230 -12.36 5.05 8.79
C VAL A 230 -12.36 3.87 9.78
N SER A 231 -12.80 4.12 11.01
CA SER A 231 -12.97 3.09 12.04
C SER A 231 -14.03 2.06 11.64
N ARG A 232 -15.18 2.51 11.12
CA ARG A 232 -16.26 1.63 10.66
C ARG A 232 -15.83 0.72 9.50
N ILE A 233 -15.17 1.27 8.48
CA ILE A 233 -14.64 0.50 7.34
C ILE A 233 -13.64 -0.55 7.83
N THR A 234 -12.71 -0.15 8.72
CA THR A 234 -11.72 -1.06 9.28
C THR A 234 -12.39 -2.18 10.07
N GLU A 235 -13.38 -1.86 10.89
CA GLU A 235 -14.17 -2.83 11.66
C GLU A 235 -14.91 -3.82 10.75
N ASN A 236 -15.60 -3.33 9.71
CA ASN A 236 -16.33 -4.16 8.75
C ASN A 236 -15.40 -5.19 8.10
N VAL A 237 -14.21 -4.77 7.65
CA VAL A 237 -13.23 -5.67 7.04
C VAL A 237 -12.70 -6.68 8.05
N VAL A 238 -12.34 -6.24 9.27
CA VAL A 238 -11.88 -7.16 10.33
C VAL A 238 -12.95 -8.22 10.62
N ARG A 239 -14.22 -7.81 10.81
CA ARG A 239 -15.32 -8.73 11.08
C ARG A 239 -15.49 -9.75 9.97
N ARG A 240 -15.51 -9.30 8.71
CA ARG A 240 -15.63 -10.20 7.56
C ARG A 240 -14.42 -11.13 7.43
N PHE A 241 -13.22 -10.67 7.77
CA PHE A 241 -11.99 -11.47 7.70
C PHE A 241 -11.85 -12.45 8.85
N LEU A 242 -12.58 -12.27 9.95
CA LEU A 242 -12.69 -13.24 11.05
C LEU A 242 -13.81 -14.27 10.82
N ASP A 243 -14.79 -13.99 9.96
CA ASP A 243 -15.87 -14.93 9.62
C ASP A 243 -15.31 -16.18 8.89
N PRO A 244 -15.48 -17.41 9.40
CA PRO A 244 -14.96 -18.62 8.77
C PRO A 244 -15.53 -18.88 7.36
N LYS A 245 -16.62 -18.24 6.96
CA LYS A 245 -17.18 -18.35 5.60
C LYS A 245 -16.13 -17.91 4.55
N PRO A 246 -15.78 -18.77 3.57
CA PRO A 246 -14.83 -18.42 2.52
C PRO A 246 -15.35 -17.25 1.67
N PHE A 247 -14.43 -16.55 1.01
CA PHE A 247 -14.76 -15.63 -0.07
C PHE A 247 -14.98 -16.39 -1.39
#